data_AF-A0A939MCS4-F1
#
_entry.id   AF-A0A939MCS4-F1
#
_cell.length_a   1.000
_cell.length_b   1.000
_cell.length_c   1.000
_cell.angle_alpha   90.00
_cell.angle_beta   90.00
_cell.angle_gamma   90.00
#
_symmetry.space_group_name_H-M   'P 1'
#
loop_
_entity.id
_entity.type
_entity.pdbx_description
1 polymer ?
#
loop_
_entity_poly.entity_id
_entity_poly.type
_entity_poly.pdbx_seq_one_letter_code
_entity_poly.pdbx_strand_id
1 'polypeptide(L)'
;MNRRDFLGLTAAAATSLALAPARSFAEGSGSGPEMTALCDYMSAAKTRALPPEVVEQAKHHILDTLASMISGSELPPGQAAQRYIRANAAQGTSTIAGTSLTASPVEAALANGVMAHADETDDSHSPSRSHPGSSTVPAALALGEHLGIDGAHFLRAVTLGYDVGTRVVMAMGGADFSYESVLSTHSISGTFCASAAAASVAGFDARRMRWVLDYAAQQSSGFIVWRRDVDHIEKGFVSPACRPETA
;
A
#
# COMPACT_ATOMS: atom_id res chain seq x y z
N MET A 1 22.01 -38.35 22.68
CA MET A 1 21.91 -36.96 23.17
C MET A 1 20.46 -36.52 22.99
N ASN A 2 19.72 -36.39 24.09
CA ASN A 2 18.27 -36.13 24.06
C ASN A 2 18.03 -34.61 24.14
N ARG A 3 16.95 -34.12 23.53
CA ARG A 3 16.45 -32.73 23.56
C ARG A 3 16.43 -32.08 24.96
N ARG A 4 16.32 -32.88 26.03
CA ARG A 4 16.40 -32.42 27.43
C ARG A 4 17.81 -32.02 27.88
N ASP A 5 18.85 -32.67 27.35
CA ASP A 5 20.24 -32.39 27.71
C ASP A 5 20.73 -31.08 27.09
N PHE A 6 20.17 -30.70 25.93
CA PHE A 6 20.50 -29.46 25.23
C PHE A 6 19.95 -28.20 25.93
N LEU A 7 18.83 -28.34 26.64
CA LEU A 7 18.17 -27.22 27.34
C LEU A 7 18.72 -26.97 28.76
N GLY A 8 19.49 -27.91 29.32
CA GLY A 8 20.06 -27.78 30.67
C GLY A 8 21.38 -27.01 30.76
N LEU A 9 22.03 -26.74 29.61
CA LEU A 9 23.41 -26.22 29.56
C LEU A 9 23.53 -24.68 29.55
N THR A 10 22.43 -23.93 29.61
CA THR A 10 22.45 -22.45 29.57
C THR A 10 22.06 -21.76 30.88
N ALA A 11 21.76 -22.52 31.94
CA ALA A 11 21.24 -21.94 33.20
C ALA A 11 22.31 -21.39 34.16
N ALA A 12 23.59 -21.32 33.78
CA ALA A 12 24.67 -20.89 34.67
C ALA A 12 25.56 -19.79 34.07
N ALA A 13 24.97 -18.62 33.80
CA ALA A 13 25.69 -17.34 33.73
C ALA A 13 24.70 -16.16 33.78
N ALA A 14 23.90 -16.05 34.83
CA ALA A 14 23.19 -14.81 35.12
C ALA A 14 24.15 -13.83 35.82
N THR A 15 25.12 -13.31 35.07
CA THR A 15 25.87 -12.13 35.50
C THR A 15 24.90 -10.96 35.44
N SER A 16 24.67 -10.32 36.58
CA SER A 16 23.89 -9.08 36.69
C SER A 16 24.54 -7.99 35.83
N LEU A 17 24.16 -7.89 34.55
CA LEU A 17 24.29 -6.64 33.83
C LEU A 17 23.32 -5.69 34.51
N ALA A 18 23.84 -4.71 35.23
CA ALA A 18 23.08 -3.52 35.56
C ALA A 18 22.50 -3.00 34.24
N LEU A 19 21.18 -3.14 34.05
CA LEU A 19 20.51 -2.46 32.95
C LEU A 19 20.82 -0.98 33.14
N ALA A 20 21.47 -0.39 32.14
CA ALA A 20 21.59 1.05 32.03
C ALA A 20 20.20 1.68 32.29
N PRO A 21 20.13 2.81 33.00
CA PRO A 21 18.86 3.45 33.31
C PRO A 21 18.08 3.63 32.01
N ALA A 22 16.79 3.30 32.06
CA ALA A 22 15.87 3.28 30.92
C ALA A 22 16.26 4.36 29.91
N ARG A 23 16.71 3.92 28.73
CA ARG A 23 16.90 4.82 27.59
C ARG A 23 15.61 5.63 27.46
N SER A 24 15.74 6.95 27.54
CA SER A 24 14.70 7.89 27.11
C SER A 24 14.35 7.53 25.66
N PHE A 25 13.33 6.71 25.45
CA PHE A 25 12.89 6.28 24.11
C PHE A 25 11.92 7.28 23.46
N ALA A 26 11.63 8.39 24.12
CA ALA A 26 10.82 9.46 23.55
C ALA A 26 11.31 10.81 24.09
N GLU A 27 12.30 11.39 23.41
CA GLU A 27 12.51 12.83 23.52
C GLU A 27 11.43 13.52 22.68
N GLY A 28 10.68 14.43 23.32
CA GLY A 28 9.62 15.22 22.68
C GLY A 28 10.20 16.30 21.76
N SER A 29 10.99 15.92 20.76
CA SER A 29 11.21 16.79 19.61
C SER A 29 9.90 16.82 18.82
N GLY A 30 9.38 18.02 18.58
CA GLY A 30 8.24 18.20 17.68
C GLY A 30 8.53 17.62 16.30
N SER A 31 7.50 17.43 15.48
CA SER A 31 7.71 16.97 14.09
C SER A 31 8.60 17.96 13.34
N GLY A 32 9.55 17.43 12.56
CA GLY A 32 10.41 18.24 11.70
C GLY A 32 9.61 19.08 10.70
N PRO A 33 10.21 20.16 10.15
CA PRO A 33 9.53 21.06 9.23
C PRO A 33 9.02 20.34 7.96
N GLU A 34 9.75 19.35 7.46
CA GLU A 34 9.37 18.56 6.27
C GLU A 34 8.14 17.70 6.54
N MET A 35 8.10 17.02 7.69
CA MET A 35 6.95 16.21 8.10
C MET A 35 5.71 17.08 8.30
N THR A 36 5.88 18.26 8.90
CA THR A 36 4.79 19.23 9.07
C THR A 36 4.24 19.68 7.73
N ALA A 37 5.11 20.12 6.81
CA ALA A 37 4.71 20.56 5.47
C ALA A 37 3.99 19.46 4.67
N LEU A 38 4.48 18.22 4.74
CA LEU A 38 3.84 17.07 4.08
C LEU A 38 2.44 16.78 4.67
N CYS A 39 2.29 16.79 5.99
CA CYS A 39 1.02 16.53 6.64
C CYS A 39 -0.02 17.63 6.38
N ASP A 40 0.42 18.89 6.35
CA ASP A 40 -0.43 20.03 5.98
C ASP A 40 -0.88 19.90 4.51
N TYR A 41 0.05 19.56 3.61
CA TYR A 41 -0.24 19.29 2.21
C TYR A 41 -1.28 18.17 2.04
N MET A 42 -1.11 17.05 2.73
CA MET A 42 -2.01 15.89 2.66
C MET A 42 -3.39 16.22 3.20
N SER A 43 -3.48 16.90 4.35
CA SER A 43 -4.77 17.24 4.97
C SER A 43 -5.59 18.24 4.14
N ALA A 44 -4.93 19.15 3.41
CA ALA A 44 -5.58 20.09 2.50
C ALA A 44 -6.07 19.45 1.19
N ALA A 45 -5.61 18.23 0.85
CA ALA A 45 -5.87 17.61 -0.45
C ALA A 45 -7.36 17.34 -0.70
N LYS A 46 -8.15 17.03 0.33
CA LYS A 46 -9.60 16.78 0.21
C LYS A 46 -10.36 17.96 -0.40
N THR A 47 -9.92 19.19 -0.10
CA THR A 47 -10.59 20.42 -0.55
C THR A 47 -9.85 21.14 -1.67
N ARG A 48 -8.59 20.79 -1.92
CA ARG A 48 -7.79 21.44 -2.95
C ARG A 48 -8.32 21.10 -4.35
N ALA A 49 -8.56 22.12 -5.15
CA ALA A 49 -8.87 21.95 -6.56
C ALA A 49 -7.67 21.34 -7.29
N LEU A 50 -7.93 20.33 -8.11
CA LEU A 50 -6.93 19.74 -8.98
C LEU A 50 -6.87 20.57 -10.28
N PRO A 51 -5.67 20.80 -10.84
CA PRO A 51 -5.55 21.34 -12.19
C PRO A 51 -6.33 20.48 -13.20
N PRO A 52 -6.97 21.06 -14.23
CA PRO A 52 -7.80 20.31 -15.18
C PRO A 52 -7.07 19.14 -15.85
N GLU A 53 -5.79 19.31 -16.19
CA GLU A 53 -4.94 18.28 -16.76
C GLU A 53 -4.69 17.12 -15.79
N VAL A 54 -4.55 17.41 -14.49
CA VAL A 54 -4.38 16.39 -13.44
C VAL A 54 -5.69 15.61 -13.24
N VAL A 55 -6.84 16.29 -13.31
CA VAL A 55 -8.15 15.63 -13.25
C VAL A 55 -8.28 14.62 -14.39
N GLU A 56 -7.89 15.00 -15.60
CA GLU A 56 -8.01 14.12 -16.76
C GLU A 56 -7.08 12.92 -16.66
N GLN A 57 -5.82 13.12 -16.28
CA GLN A 57 -4.88 12.01 -16.05
C GLN A 57 -5.38 11.08 -14.94
N ALA A 58 -5.86 11.64 -13.82
CA ALA A 58 -6.41 10.83 -12.73
C ALA A 58 -7.57 9.95 -13.17
N LYS A 59 -8.47 10.45 -14.04
CA LYS A 59 -9.56 9.64 -14.61
C LYS A 59 -9.04 8.50 -15.48
N HIS A 60 -8.03 8.74 -16.32
CA HIS A 60 -7.43 7.68 -17.13
C HIS A 60 -6.79 6.60 -16.26
N HIS A 61 -6.02 6.98 -15.25
CA HIS A 61 -5.41 6.06 -14.30
C HIS A 61 -6.44 5.24 -13.51
N ILE A 62 -7.54 5.86 -13.09
CA ILE A 62 -8.66 5.16 -12.46
C ILE A 62 -9.30 4.16 -13.42
N LEU A 63 -9.57 4.58 -14.66
CA LEU A 63 -10.18 3.72 -15.69
C LEU A 63 -9.28 2.52 -16.01
N ASP A 64 -7.99 2.77 -16.20
CA ASP A 64 -6.96 1.75 -16.43
C ASP A 64 -6.97 0.72 -15.29
N THR A 65 -6.86 1.19 -14.04
CA THR A 65 -6.86 0.29 -12.87
C THR A 65 -8.15 -0.51 -12.75
N LEU A 66 -9.32 0.09 -13.06
CA LEU A 66 -10.60 -0.62 -13.07
C LEU A 66 -10.62 -1.73 -14.13
N ALA A 67 -10.07 -1.47 -15.32
CA ALA A 67 -9.93 -2.48 -16.36
C ALA A 67 -8.99 -3.61 -15.93
N SER A 68 -7.84 -3.29 -15.32
CA SER A 68 -6.90 -4.28 -14.80
C SER A 68 -7.53 -5.14 -13.69
N MET A 69 -8.33 -4.56 -12.79
CA MET A 69 -9.08 -5.32 -11.78
C MET A 69 -10.04 -6.32 -12.40
N ILE A 70 -10.76 -5.92 -13.46
CA ILE A 70 -11.70 -6.82 -14.16
C ILE A 70 -10.94 -7.91 -14.92
N SER A 71 -9.85 -7.58 -15.61
CA SER A 71 -9.00 -8.58 -16.28
C SER A 71 -8.44 -9.59 -15.27
N GLY A 72 -7.86 -9.07 -14.18
CA GLY A 72 -7.22 -9.86 -13.15
C GLY A 72 -8.18 -10.70 -12.30
N SER A 73 -9.48 -10.42 -12.30
CA SER A 73 -10.48 -11.23 -11.58
C SER A 73 -10.50 -12.68 -12.06
N GLU A 74 -10.23 -12.88 -13.35
CA GLU A 74 -10.28 -14.18 -14.02
C GLU A 74 -8.95 -14.95 -13.91
N LEU A 75 -7.87 -14.29 -13.48
CA LEU A 75 -6.53 -14.88 -13.36
C LEU A 75 -6.33 -15.63 -12.04
N PRO A 76 -5.37 -16.57 -11.95
CA PRO A 76 -5.14 -17.35 -10.73
C PRO A 76 -4.98 -16.52 -9.43
N PRO A 77 -4.27 -15.37 -9.41
CA PRO A 77 -4.21 -14.50 -8.23
C PRO A 77 -5.58 -13.93 -7.84
N GLY A 78 -6.35 -13.42 -8.82
CA GLY A 78 -7.70 -12.90 -8.58
C GLY A 78 -8.68 -13.98 -8.10
N GLN A 79 -8.63 -15.17 -8.69
CA GLN A 79 -9.41 -16.31 -8.22
C GLN A 79 -9.04 -16.72 -6.78
N ALA A 80 -7.75 -16.63 -6.41
CA ALA A 80 -7.29 -16.87 -5.04
C ALA A 80 -7.84 -15.82 -4.07
N ALA A 81 -7.79 -14.54 -4.45
CA ALA A 81 -8.40 -13.46 -3.68
C ALA A 81 -9.90 -13.66 -3.50
N GLN A 82 -10.64 -14.02 -4.55
CA GLN A 82 -12.08 -14.33 -4.43
C GLN A 82 -12.36 -15.52 -3.49
N ARG A 83 -11.53 -16.57 -3.52
CA ARG A 83 -11.65 -17.68 -2.56
C ARG A 83 -11.42 -17.22 -1.12
N TYR A 84 -10.43 -16.36 -0.90
CA TYR A 84 -10.17 -15.76 0.41
C TYR A 84 -11.38 -14.96 0.91
N ILE A 85 -12.00 -14.11 0.07
CA ILE A 85 -13.20 -13.35 0.44
C ILE A 85 -14.38 -14.28 0.81
N ARG A 86 -14.63 -15.33 0.01
CA ARG A 86 -15.70 -16.30 0.31
C ARG A 86 -15.47 -17.04 1.64
N ALA A 87 -14.21 -17.35 1.96
CA ALA A 87 -13.85 -18.08 3.17
C ALA A 87 -13.99 -17.24 4.46
N ASN A 88 -13.82 -15.92 4.39
CA ASN A 88 -13.94 -15.02 5.54
C ASN A 88 -15.37 -14.51 5.76
N ALA A 89 -16.37 -15.20 5.22
CA ALA A 89 -17.78 -14.87 5.35
C ALA A 89 -18.10 -13.42 4.94
N ALA A 90 -17.65 -13.02 3.75
CA ALA A 90 -18.03 -11.81 2.99
C ALA A 90 -19.16 -10.98 3.63
N GLN A 91 -18.79 -10.02 4.48
CA GLN A 91 -19.71 -9.07 5.11
C GLN A 91 -19.18 -7.66 4.91
N GLY A 92 -19.97 -6.81 4.25
CA GLY A 92 -19.64 -5.41 4.07
C GLY A 92 -20.26 -4.80 2.82
N THR A 93 -19.97 -3.52 2.63
CA THR A 93 -20.56 -2.67 1.59
C THR A 93 -19.62 -2.40 0.42
N SER A 94 -18.37 -2.86 0.50
CA SER A 94 -17.34 -2.56 -0.49
C SER A 94 -17.28 -3.64 -1.56
N THR A 95 -17.28 -3.22 -2.81
CA THR A 95 -17.39 -4.08 -3.99
C THR A 95 -16.07 -4.81 -4.28
N ILE A 96 -16.15 -6.10 -4.67
CA ILE A 96 -15.05 -6.80 -5.35
C ILE A 96 -15.28 -6.71 -6.86
N ALA A 97 -14.46 -5.90 -7.54
CA ALA A 97 -14.62 -5.56 -8.95
C ALA A 97 -14.68 -6.83 -9.83
N GLY A 98 -15.46 -6.82 -10.91
CA GLY A 98 -15.62 -7.99 -11.79
C GLY A 98 -16.41 -9.16 -11.19
N THR A 99 -16.97 -9.02 -9.98
CA THR A 99 -17.76 -10.09 -9.32
C THR A 99 -19.05 -9.56 -8.71
N SER A 100 -19.88 -10.46 -8.17
CA SER A 100 -21.05 -10.12 -7.35
C SER A 100 -20.75 -10.10 -5.84
N LEU A 101 -19.48 -10.20 -5.44
CA LEU A 101 -19.09 -10.26 -4.03
C LEU A 101 -18.93 -8.85 -3.45
N THR A 102 -19.23 -8.73 -2.16
CA THR A 102 -18.85 -7.57 -1.34
C THR A 102 -18.08 -8.03 -0.11
N ALA A 103 -17.30 -7.14 0.49
CA ALA A 103 -16.52 -7.43 1.69
C ALA A 103 -16.38 -6.18 2.56
N SER A 104 -15.68 -6.32 3.69
CA SER A 104 -15.25 -5.16 4.47
C SER A 104 -14.29 -4.29 3.65
N PRO A 105 -14.12 -3.00 3.96
CA PRO A 105 -13.26 -2.11 3.17
C PRO A 105 -11.82 -2.59 3.05
N VAL A 106 -11.28 -3.21 4.11
CA VAL A 106 -9.91 -3.73 4.14
C VAL A 106 -9.77 -4.94 3.22
N GLU A 107 -10.71 -5.90 3.32
CA GLU A 107 -10.71 -7.09 2.50
C GLU A 107 -10.96 -6.78 1.02
N ALA A 108 -11.87 -5.84 0.74
CA ALA A 108 -12.15 -5.38 -0.61
C ALA A 108 -10.94 -4.68 -1.22
N ALA A 109 -10.27 -3.79 -0.48
CA ALA A 109 -9.04 -3.16 -0.93
C ALA A 109 -7.93 -4.19 -1.23
N LEU A 110 -7.78 -5.22 -0.37
CA LEU A 110 -6.83 -6.30 -0.58
C LEU A 110 -7.14 -7.10 -1.86
N ALA A 111 -8.37 -7.60 -2.00
CA ALA A 111 -8.74 -8.44 -3.14
C ALA A 111 -8.68 -7.67 -4.46
N ASN A 112 -9.22 -6.44 -4.48
CA ASN A 112 -9.15 -5.57 -5.65
C ASN A 112 -7.71 -5.17 -5.96
N GLY A 113 -6.84 -4.96 -4.96
CA GLY A 113 -5.42 -4.71 -5.19
C GLY A 113 -4.71 -5.89 -5.85
N VAL A 114 -4.98 -7.11 -5.39
CA VAL A 114 -4.44 -8.33 -6.02
C VAL A 114 -4.91 -8.45 -7.46
N MET A 115 -6.18 -8.20 -7.70
CA MET A 115 -6.78 -8.27 -9.03
C MET A 115 -6.26 -7.17 -9.95
N ALA A 116 -6.13 -5.93 -9.46
CA ALA A 116 -5.63 -4.79 -10.21
C ALA A 116 -4.25 -5.05 -10.80
N HIS A 117 -3.51 -5.98 -10.22
CA HIS A 117 -2.15 -6.25 -10.61
C HIS A 117 -1.90 -7.63 -11.23
N ALA A 118 -2.86 -8.54 -11.15
CA ALA A 118 -2.67 -9.92 -11.55
C ALA A 118 -2.21 -10.08 -13.01
N ASP A 119 -2.63 -9.16 -13.89
CA ASP A 119 -2.37 -9.20 -15.34
C ASP A 119 -1.15 -8.37 -15.76
N GLU A 120 -0.57 -7.57 -14.84
CA GLU A 120 0.49 -6.61 -15.13
C GLU A 120 0.19 -5.65 -16.30
N THR A 121 -1.09 -5.35 -16.52
CA THR A 121 -1.54 -4.35 -17.50
C THR A 121 -1.75 -2.98 -16.87
N ASP A 122 -1.55 -2.87 -15.55
CA ASP A 122 -1.71 -1.65 -14.77
C ASP A 122 -0.59 -0.62 -14.97
N ASP A 123 -0.95 0.65 -14.79
CA ASP A 123 -0.07 1.81 -14.95
C ASP A 123 1.29 1.73 -14.25
N SER A 124 2.33 2.32 -14.82
CA SER A 124 3.67 2.40 -14.19
C SER A 124 4.11 3.83 -13.94
N HIS A 125 4.86 4.05 -12.86
CA HIS A 125 5.59 5.28 -12.62
C HIS A 125 7.10 5.01 -12.58
N SER A 126 7.77 5.26 -13.69
CA SER A 126 9.19 4.91 -13.89
C SER A 126 10.15 5.53 -12.86
N PRO A 127 10.04 6.83 -12.48
CA PRO A 127 10.97 7.42 -11.52
C PRO A 127 10.95 6.78 -10.13
N SER A 128 9.77 6.36 -9.64
CA SER A 128 9.65 5.65 -8.36
C SER A 128 9.78 4.14 -8.51
N ARG A 129 9.81 3.62 -9.75
CA ARG A 129 9.77 2.20 -10.07
C ARG A 129 8.64 1.51 -9.29
N SER A 130 7.41 1.99 -9.45
CA SER A 130 6.23 1.48 -8.74
C SER A 130 4.99 1.63 -9.60
N HIS A 131 3.88 0.98 -9.21
CA HIS A 131 2.62 1.11 -9.91
C HIS A 131 1.56 1.58 -8.94
N PRO A 132 1.36 2.90 -8.90
CA PRO A 132 0.56 3.52 -7.86
C PRO A 132 -0.93 3.13 -7.96
N GLY A 133 -1.47 2.91 -9.16
CA GLY A 133 -2.91 2.78 -9.37
C GLY A 133 -3.52 1.60 -8.67
N SER A 134 -2.87 0.47 -8.85
CA SER A 134 -3.36 -0.83 -8.45
C SER A 134 -3.36 -0.99 -6.91
N SER A 135 -2.70 -0.10 -6.13
CA SER A 135 -2.89 0.03 -4.66
C SER A 135 -3.83 1.18 -4.30
N THR A 136 -3.69 2.30 -4.99
CA THR A 136 -4.37 3.55 -4.64
C THR A 136 -5.87 3.46 -4.90
N VAL A 137 -6.25 3.03 -6.10
CA VAL A 137 -7.63 3.00 -6.57
C VAL A 137 -8.44 1.98 -5.75
N PRO A 138 -7.97 0.75 -5.50
CA PRO A 138 -8.69 -0.19 -4.63
C PRO A 138 -8.92 0.32 -3.21
N ALA A 139 -7.93 0.94 -2.58
CA ALA A 139 -8.05 1.47 -1.23
C ALA A 139 -9.04 2.63 -1.16
N ALA A 140 -8.95 3.58 -2.10
CA ALA A 140 -9.86 4.71 -2.18
C ALA A 140 -11.30 4.26 -2.51
N LEU A 141 -11.47 3.28 -3.40
CA LEU A 141 -12.76 2.78 -3.82
C LEU A 141 -13.45 2.06 -2.67
N ALA A 142 -12.77 1.11 -2.04
CA ALA A 142 -13.35 0.30 -0.98
C ALA A 142 -13.77 1.14 0.23
N LEU A 143 -12.91 2.05 0.71
CA LEU A 143 -13.27 2.93 1.82
C LEU A 143 -14.26 4.02 1.39
N GLY A 144 -14.16 4.50 0.14
CA GLY A 144 -15.04 5.52 -0.41
C GLY A 144 -16.49 5.04 -0.51
N GLU A 145 -16.72 3.82 -0.98
CA GLU A 145 -18.03 3.16 -0.98
C GLU A 145 -18.59 3.02 0.45
N HIS A 146 -17.73 2.63 1.40
CA HIS A 146 -18.12 2.45 2.78
C HIS A 146 -18.52 3.77 3.48
N LEU A 147 -17.84 4.87 3.17
CA LEU A 147 -18.12 6.19 3.74
C LEU A 147 -19.07 7.05 2.89
N GLY A 148 -19.45 6.58 1.70
CA GLY A 148 -20.36 7.29 0.79
C GLY A 148 -19.78 8.60 0.24
N ILE A 149 -18.50 8.62 -0.14
CA ILE A 149 -17.87 9.82 -0.72
C ILE A 149 -18.35 10.07 -2.16
N ASP A 150 -18.29 11.33 -2.61
CA ASP A 150 -18.55 11.66 -4.01
C ASP A 150 -17.33 11.43 -4.93
N GLY A 151 -17.57 11.48 -6.25
CA GLY A 151 -16.53 11.26 -7.25
C GLY A 151 -15.42 12.31 -7.24
N ALA A 152 -15.71 13.55 -6.82
CA ALA A 152 -14.70 14.61 -6.75
C ALA A 152 -13.73 14.38 -5.58
N HIS A 153 -14.24 13.93 -4.43
CA HIS A 153 -13.44 13.50 -3.30
C HIS A 153 -12.64 12.23 -3.65
N PHE A 154 -13.27 11.25 -4.31
CA PHE A 154 -12.58 10.06 -4.80
C PHE A 154 -11.39 10.41 -5.72
N LEU A 155 -11.60 11.27 -6.71
CA LEU A 155 -10.53 11.75 -7.60
C LEU A 155 -9.37 12.38 -6.84
N ARG A 156 -9.65 13.28 -5.88
CA ARG A 156 -8.63 13.93 -5.05
C ARG A 156 -7.88 12.92 -4.17
N ALA A 157 -8.57 11.94 -3.62
CA ALA A 157 -7.96 10.88 -2.81
C ALA A 157 -6.99 10.03 -3.64
N VAL A 158 -7.41 9.63 -4.84
CA VAL A 158 -6.55 8.88 -5.77
C VAL A 158 -5.33 9.71 -6.15
N THR A 159 -5.52 10.98 -6.55
CA THR A 159 -4.39 11.85 -6.89
C THR A 159 -3.41 12.03 -5.71
N LEU A 160 -3.90 12.15 -4.47
CA LEU A 160 -3.03 12.24 -3.30
C LEU A 160 -2.24 10.94 -3.08
N GLY A 161 -2.87 9.78 -3.25
CA GLY A 161 -2.21 8.48 -3.12
C GLY A 161 -1.00 8.37 -4.06
N TYR A 162 -1.21 8.65 -5.35
CA TYR A 162 -0.15 8.68 -6.36
C TYR A 162 0.99 9.60 -5.95
N ASP A 163 0.66 10.83 -5.57
CA ASP A 163 1.66 11.85 -5.30
C ASP A 163 2.50 11.54 -4.05
N VAL A 164 1.90 11.06 -2.98
CA VAL A 164 2.62 10.71 -1.75
C VAL A 164 3.44 9.44 -1.93
N GLY A 165 2.84 8.34 -2.40
CA GLY A 165 3.52 7.04 -2.43
C GLY A 165 4.71 7.02 -3.39
N THR A 166 4.56 7.62 -4.58
CA THR A 166 5.68 7.70 -5.55
C THR A 166 6.83 8.55 -5.03
N ARG A 167 6.55 9.71 -4.41
CA ARG A 167 7.58 10.60 -3.86
C ARG A 167 8.32 10.01 -2.66
N VAL A 168 7.65 9.24 -1.80
CA VAL A 168 8.30 8.53 -0.69
C VAL A 168 9.40 7.63 -1.21
N VAL A 169 9.11 6.82 -2.22
CA VAL A 169 10.09 5.89 -2.76
C VAL A 169 11.17 6.61 -3.59
N MET A 170 10.82 7.68 -4.30
CA MET A 170 11.83 8.54 -4.95
C MET A 170 12.81 9.14 -3.94
N ALA A 171 12.33 9.59 -2.78
CA ALA A 171 13.18 10.11 -1.71
C ALA A 171 14.09 9.06 -1.09
N MET A 172 13.73 7.78 -1.18
CA MET A 172 14.56 6.65 -0.72
C MET A 172 15.64 6.25 -1.73
N GLY A 173 15.64 6.81 -2.95
CA GLY A 173 16.56 6.45 -4.03
C GLY A 173 15.90 5.75 -5.22
N GLY A 174 14.56 5.68 -5.25
CA GLY A 174 13.80 5.18 -6.41
C GLY A 174 14.22 3.77 -6.83
N ALA A 175 14.58 3.59 -8.10
CA ALA A 175 15.01 2.30 -8.62
C ALA A 175 16.28 1.77 -7.93
N ASP A 176 17.26 2.64 -7.63
CA ASP A 176 18.54 2.23 -7.05
C ASP A 176 18.35 1.61 -5.67
N PHE A 177 17.46 2.20 -4.85
CA PHE A 177 17.07 1.65 -3.56
C PHE A 177 16.65 0.17 -3.65
N SER A 178 15.80 -0.19 -4.63
CA SER A 178 15.36 -1.59 -4.77
C SER A 178 16.48 -2.55 -5.17
N TYR A 179 17.45 -2.08 -5.95
CA TYR A 179 18.57 -2.91 -6.40
C TYR A 179 19.59 -3.12 -5.28
N GLU A 180 19.85 -2.09 -4.47
CA GLU A 180 20.83 -2.15 -3.38
C GLU A 180 20.29 -2.84 -2.14
N SER A 181 19.02 -2.63 -1.79
CA SER A 181 18.42 -3.13 -0.54
C SER A 181 17.71 -4.47 -0.66
N VAL A 182 17.48 -4.95 -1.89
CA VAL A 182 16.57 -6.07 -2.25
C VAL A 182 15.11 -5.89 -1.84
N LEU A 183 14.73 -4.72 -1.30
CA LEU A 183 13.35 -4.40 -0.94
C LEU A 183 12.55 -3.92 -2.16
N SER A 184 11.27 -4.27 -2.17
CA SER A 184 10.39 -3.94 -3.29
C SER A 184 9.87 -2.50 -3.19
N THR A 185 10.28 -1.65 -4.12
CA THR A 185 9.70 -0.30 -4.30
C THR A 185 8.21 -0.36 -4.58
N HIS A 186 7.74 -1.44 -5.20
CA HIS A 186 6.34 -1.68 -5.52
C HIS A 186 5.53 -1.77 -4.22
N SER A 187 5.99 -2.59 -3.29
CA SER A 187 5.33 -2.86 -2.00
C SER A 187 5.33 -1.64 -1.08
N ILE A 188 6.48 -0.98 -0.95
CA ILE A 188 6.61 0.23 -0.13
C ILE A 188 5.74 1.35 -0.72
N SER A 189 5.88 1.64 -2.01
CA SER A 189 5.07 2.67 -2.69
C SER A 189 3.58 2.37 -2.55
N GLY A 190 3.16 1.12 -2.81
CA GLY A 190 1.78 0.68 -2.69
C GLY A 190 1.19 0.91 -1.29
N THR A 191 1.97 0.62 -0.25
CA THR A 191 1.56 0.86 1.14
C THR A 191 1.32 2.34 1.43
N PHE A 192 2.21 3.23 1.00
CA PHE A 192 2.06 4.68 1.19
C PHE A 192 0.97 5.27 0.29
N CYS A 193 0.84 4.79 -0.95
CA CYS A 193 -0.23 5.11 -1.90
C CYS A 193 -1.62 4.84 -1.30
N ALA A 194 -1.86 3.59 -0.87
CA ALA A 194 -3.11 3.17 -0.28
C ALA A 194 -3.42 3.94 1.01
N SER A 195 -2.40 4.13 1.87
CA SER A 195 -2.54 4.83 3.15
C SER A 195 -2.91 6.31 2.96
N ALA A 196 -2.22 7.02 2.06
CA ALA A 196 -2.51 8.43 1.78
C ALA A 196 -3.90 8.63 1.16
N ALA A 197 -4.29 7.75 0.24
CA ALA A 197 -5.62 7.79 -0.37
C ALA A 197 -6.73 7.51 0.65
N ALA A 198 -6.59 6.45 1.45
CA ALA A 198 -7.54 6.11 2.49
C ALA A 198 -7.66 7.23 3.56
N ALA A 199 -6.54 7.84 3.95
CA ALA A 199 -6.55 8.96 4.90
C ALA A 199 -7.23 10.21 4.32
N SER A 200 -7.08 10.46 3.01
CA SER A 200 -7.81 11.52 2.31
C SER A 200 -9.31 11.24 2.28
N VAL A 201 -9.71 10.01 1.95
CA VAL A 201 -11.11 9.55 2.00
C VAL A 201 -11.70 9.74 3.40
N ALA A 202 -10.97 9.34 4.44
CA ALA A 202 -11.38 9.51 5.84
C ALA A 202 -11.37 10.97 6.33
N GLY A 203 -10.80 11.91 5.56
CA GLY A 203 -10.76 13.33 5.91
C GLY A 203 -9.88 13.63 7.12
N PHE A 204 -8.71 13.00 7.21
CA PHE A 204 -7.80 13.17 8.35
C PHE A 204 -7.17 14.57 8.41
N ASP A 205 -7.00 15.07 9.64
CA ASP A 205 -6.23 16.28 9.93
C ASP A 205 -4.72 16.01 9.81
N ALA A 206 -3.90 17.06 9.79
CA ALA A 206 -2.45 16.93 9.65
C ALA A 206 -1.82 15.98 10.68
N ARG A 207 -2.33 15.97 11.91
CA ARG A 207 -1.85 15.06 12.96
C ARG A 207 -2.16 13.59 12.64
N ARG A 208 -3.37 13.29 12.19
CA ARG A 208 -3.74 11.92 11.79
C ARG A 208 -3.03 11.49 10.51
N MET A 209 -2.77 12.40 9.57
CA MET A 209 -1.92 12.13 8.40
C MET A 209 -0.52 11.67 8.83
N ARG A 210 0.08 12.34 9.82
CA ARG A 210 1.37 11.94 10.40
C ARG A 210 1.35 10.52 10.97
N TRP A 211 0.30 10.16 11.71
CA TRP A 211 0.16 8.80 12.26
C TRP A 211 -0.01 7.76 11.16
N VAL A 212 -0.76 8.08 10.11
CA VAL A 212 -0.91 7.18 8.96
C VAL A 212 0.43 6.94 8.28
N LEU A 213 1.28 7.96 8.10
CA LEU A 213 2.63 7.78 7.55
C LEU A 213 3.51 6.88 8.44
N ASP A 214 3.41 7.02 9.76
CA ASP A 214 4.13 6.16 10.71
C ASP A 214 3.67 4.70 10.62
N TYR A 215 2.35 4.45 10.59
CA TYR A 215 1.81 3.11 10.43
C TYR A 215 2.13 2.51 9.06
N ALA A 216 2.09 3.30 7.99
CA ALA A 216 2.49 2.88 6.65
C ALA A 216 3.97 2.44 6.62
N ALA A 217 4.85 3.19 7.29
CA ALA A 217 6.25 2.82 7.41
C ALA A 217 6.43 1.48 8.16
N GLN A 218 5.68 1.25 9.24
CA GLN A 218 5.75 -0.01 9.99
C GLN A 218 5.15 -1.22 9.26
N GLN A 219 4.20 -1.01 8.35
CA GLN A 219 3.59 -2.07 7.54
C GLN A 219 4.34 -2.34 6.22
N SER A 220 5.27 -1.45 5.84
CA SER A 220 6.05 -1.60 4.62
C SER A 220 6.91 -2.86 4.67
N SER A 221 6.75 -3.74 3.69
CA SER A 221 7.49 -5.00 3.57
C SER A 221 7.73 -5.33 2.09
N GLY A 222 8.10 -6.58 1.77
CA GLY A 222 8.22 -7.05 0.38
C GLY A 222 9.65 -7.05 -0.18
N PHE A 223 9.99 -8.12 -0.90
CA PHE A 223 11.29 -8.33 -1.53
C PHE A 223 11.17 -8.35 -3.04
N ILE A 224 12.25 -8.02 -3.75
CA ILE A 224 12.28 -8.04 -5.22
C ILE A 224 12.27 -9.44 -5.87
N VAL A 225 12.05 -10.50 -5.08
CA VAL A 225 12.11 -11.90 -5.54
C VAL A 225 10.90 -12.30 -6.36
N TRP A 226 9.83 -11.51 -6.34
CA TRP A 226 8.67 -11.57 -7.24
C TRP A 226 9.04 -11.66 -8.73
N ARG A 227 10.24 -11.23 -9.12
CA ARG A 227 10.79 -11.44 -10.47
C ARG A 227 10.95 -12.91 -10.86
N ARG A 228 10.99 -13.82 -9.89
CA ARG A 228 11.14 -15.26 -10.08
C ARG A 228 9.80 -16.00 -10.08
N ASP A 229 8.73 -15.31 -9.69
CA ASP A 229 7.39 -15.88 -9.69
C ASP A 229 6.80 -15.86 -11.10
N VAL A 230 6.69 -17.06 -11.68
CA VAL A 230 6.15 -17.27 -13.03
C VAL A 230 4.61 -17.27 -13.05
N ASP A 231 3.98 -17.56 -11.91
CA ASP A 231 2.53 -17.69 -11.79
C ASP A 231 1.87 -16.36 -11.37
N HIS A 232 2.68 -15.33 -11.11
CA HIS A 232 2.25 -13.96 -10.80
C HIS A 232 1.40 -13.86 -9.51
N ILE A 233 1.47 -14.88 -8.65
CA ILE A 233 0.79 -14.95 -7.35
C ILE A 233 1.45 -13.99 -6.35
N GLU A 234 2.77 -14.08 -6.18
CA GLU A 234 3.56 -13.17 -5.36
C GLU A 234 3.44 -11.76 -5.90
N LYS A 235 3.53 -11.56 -7.22
CA LYS A 235 3.43 -10.23 -7.82
C LYS A 235 2.10 -9.57 -7.52
N GLY A 236 0.99 -10.24 -7.84
CA GLY A 236 -0.36 -9.79 -7.49
C GLY A 236 -0.48 -9.39 -6.02
N PHE A 237 0.25 -10.06 -5.12
CA PHE A 237 0.29 -9.73 -3.70
C PHE A 237 1.31 -8.64 -3.31
N VAL A 238 2.48 -8.57 -3.97
CA VAL A 238 3.64 -7.76 -3.54
C VAL A 238 3.39 -6.28 -3.69
N SER A 239 2.57 -5.96 -4.69
CA SER A 239 1.88 -4.72 -4.94
C SER A 239 1.45 -4.85 -6.40
N PRO A 240 0.22 -4.53 -6.80
CA PRO A 240 0.05 -3.48 -7.79
C PRO A 240 1.34 -2.91 -8.37
N ALA A 241 2.00 -3.62 -9.33
CA ALA A 241 3.10 -3.20 -10.20
C ALA A 241 3.90 -4.15 -11.16
N CYS A 242 3.80 -3.86 -12.47
CA CYS A 242 4.20 -4.52 -13.76
C CYS A 242 5.66 -4.94 -14.09
N ARG A 243 5.70 -5.58 -15.29
CA ARG A 243 6.71 -6.08 -16.24
C ARG A 243 7.88 -5.15 -16.58
N PRO A 244 8.87 -5.73 -17.26
CA PRO A 244 9.14 -5.27 -18.63
C PRO A 244 9.18 -6.40 -19.67
N GLU A 245 8.73 -6.08 -20.89
CA GLU A 245 8.78 -6.95 -22.07
C GLU A 245 10.16 -6.98 -22.76
N THR A 246 10.35 -8.05 -23.54
CA THR A 246 11.38 -8.33 -24.57
C THR A 246 12.79 -8.61 -24.04
N ALA A 247 13.42 -9.75 -24.29
CA ALA A 247 13.46 -10.62 -25.48
C ALA A 247 13.42 -12.12 -25.16
#